data_AF-A0A962V8Q0-F1
#
_entry.id   AF-A0A962V8Q0-F1
#
_cell.length_a   1.000
_cell.length_b   1.000
_cell.length_c   1.000
_cell.angle_alpha   90.00
_cell.angle_beta   90.00
_cell.angle_gamma   90.00
#
_symmetry.space_group_name_H-M   'P 1'
#
loop_
_entity.id
_entity.type
_entity.pdbx_description
1 polymer ?
#
loop_
_entity_poly.entity_id
_entity_poly.type
_entity_poly.pdbx_seq_one_letter_code
_entity_poly.pdbx_strand_id
1 'polypeptide(L)' 'MEQFRGTTILAVRRNGRVVIGGDGQVSLGNTV' A
#
# COMPACT_ATOMS: atom_id res chain seq x y z
N MET A 1 -5.11 14.57 16.50
CA MET A 1 -5.49 13.18 16.17
C MET A 1 -4.33 12.62 15.37
N GLU A 2 -3.68 11.55 15.83
CA GLU A 2 -2.58 10.96 15.07
C GLU A 2 -3.11 10.31 13.79
N GLN A 3 -2.42 10.51 12.68
CA GLN A 3 -2.81 10.01 11.37
C GLN A 3 -2.19 8.63 11.14
N PHE A 4 -3.02 7.63 10.87
CA PHE A 4 -2.56 6.33 10.43
C PHE A 4 -1.93 6.45 9.04
N ARG A 5 -0.75 5.83 8.86
CA ARG A 5 -0.21 5.56 7.53
C ARG A 5 -0.53 4.11 7.19
N GLY A 6 -1.35 3.94 6.16
CA GLY A 6 -1.81 2.63 5.71
C GLY A 6 -0.82 1.92 4.77
N THR A 7 -1.32 0.84 4.18
CA THR A 7 -0.62 -0.02 3.23
C THR A 7 -0.19 0.71 1.95
N THR A 8 0.88 0.20 1.32
CA THR A 8 1.27 0.54 -0.04
C THR A 8 0.56 -0.36 -1.04
N ILE A 9 -0.15 0.25 -2.01
CA ILE A 9 -0.76 -0.46 -3.15
C ILE A 9 -0.04 -0.07 -4.44
N LEU A 10 0.29 -1.05 -5.27
CA LEU A 10 0.87 -0.89 -6.60
C LEU A 10 0.00 -1.59 -7.65
N ALA A 11 -0.03 -1.02 -8.85
CA ALA A 11 -0.71 -1.60 -9.99
C ALA A 11 0.23 -1.62 -11.21
N VAL A 12 0.22 -2.72 -11.94
CA VAL A 12 0.99 -2.88 -13.18
C VAL A 12 0.05 -3.31 -14.30
N ARG A 13 0.19 -2.67 -15.46
CA ARG A 13 -0.48 -3.07 -16.70
C ARG A 13 0.55 -3.53 -17.72
N ARG A 14 0.43 -4.77 -18.20
CA ARG A 14 1.31 -5.35 -19.23
C ARG A 14 0.55 -6.35 -20.10
N ASN A 15 0.77 -6.30 -21.42
CA ASN A 15 0.18 -7.22 -22.40
C ASN A 15 -1.34 -7.40 -22.24
N GLY A 16 -2.06 -6.27 -22.11
CA GLY A 16 -3.52 -6.25 -21.95
C GLY A 16 -4.03 -6.77 -20.61
N ARG A 17 -3.15 -7.14 -19.67
CA ARG A 17 -3.52 -7.62 -18.33
C ARG A 17 -3.14 -6.61 -17.26
N VAL A 18 -3.93 -6.57 -16.20
CA VAL A 18 -3.70 -5.73 -15.03
C VAL A 18 -3.51 -6.63 -13.82
N VAL A 19 -2.52 -6.27 -12.99
CA VAL A 19 -2.28 -6.90 -11.69
C VAL A 19 -2.21 -5.80 -10.63
N ILE A 20 -2.81 -6.06 -9.48
CA ILE A 20 -2.78 -5.20 -8.30
C ILE A 20 -2.14 -6.00 -7.18
N GLY A 21 -1.23 -5.37 -6.45
CA GLY A 21 -0.60 -5.94 -5.25
C GLY A 21 -0.42 -4.86 -4.20
N GLY A 22 -0.43 -5.27 -2.93
CA GLY A 22 -0.18 -4.38 -1.81
C GLY A 22 0.52 -5.11 -0.68
N ASP A 23 1.05 -4.35 0.27
CA ASP A 23 1.54 -4.90 1.54
C ASP A 23 0.43 -4.95 2.60
N GLY A 24 0.77 -5.41 3.80
CA GLY A 24 -0.15 -5.46 4.95
C GLY A 24 0.21 -4.48 6.07
N GLN A 25 1.16 -3.57 5.84
CA GLN A 25 1.71 -2.74 6.90
C GLN A 25 0.76 -1.61 7.29
N VAL A 26 0.66 -1.35 8.59
CA VAL A 26 -0.03 -0.20 9.17
C VAL A 26 0.84 0.36 10.29
N SER A 27 1.07 1.66 10.28
CA SER A 27 1.84 2.36 11.31
C SER A 27 1.02 3.51 11.92
N LEU A 28 1.20 3.73 13.23
CA LEU A 28 0.59 4.82 14.00
C LEU A 28 1.70 5.66 14.64
N GLY A 29 1.75 6.97 14.37
CA GLY A 29 2.82 7.84 14.86
C GLY A 29 4.18 7.53 14.21
N ASN A 30 5.28 7.68 14.96
CA ASN A 30 6.66 7.46 14.46
C ASN A 30 7.14 6.00 14.56
N THR A 31 6.24 5.02 14.71
CA THR A 31 6.62 3.61 14.84
C THR A 31 6.88 2.97 13.47
N VAL A 32 7.97 2.22 13.35
CA VAL A 32 8.38 1.50 12.12
C VAL A 32 7.53 0.25 11.94
#